data_AF-A0A1I0V4X6-F1
#
_entry.id   AF-A0A1I0V4X6-F1
#
_cell.length_a   1.000
_cell.length_b   1.000
_cell.length_c   1.000
_cell.angle_alpha   90.00
_cell.angle_beta   90.00
_cell.angle_gamma   90.00
#
_symmetry.space_group_name_H-M   'P 1'
#
loop_
_entity.id
_entity.type
_entity.pdbx_description
1 polymer ?
#
loop_
_entity_poly.entity_id
_entity_poly.type
_entity_poly.pdbx_seq_one_letter_code
_entity_poly.pdbx_strand_id
1 'polypeptide(L)' 'MDRMFRVLAFWTGIFTVMFYVGDMINVALLFLVQTAFFLAVSYLKLSERMYMYLFGAYCTIFFVGFTWYSEFILVPGFGH' A
#
# COMPACT_ATOMS: atom_id res chain seq x y z
N MET A 1 0.63 11.94 14.66
CA MET A 1 1.02 11.02 13.55
C MET A 1 0.65 11.51 12.13
N ASP A 2 -0.04 12.63 11.97
CA ASP A 2 -0.59 13.08 10.67
C ASP A 2 0.49 13.36 9.62
N ARG A 3 1.65 13.89 10.05
CA ARG A 3 2.81 14.10 9.16
C ARG A 3 3.37 12.78 8.64
N MET A 4 3.40 11.72 9.45
CA MET A 4 3.93 10.43 9.00
C MET A 4 3.05 9.78 7.93
N PHE A 5 1.72 9.85 8.08
CA PHE A 5 0.81 9.37 7.04
C PHE A 5 0.95 10.15 5.72
N ARG A 6 1.28 11.46 5.77
CA ARG A 6 1.65 12.22 4.56
C ARG A 6 2.96 11.77 3.93
N VAL A 7 3.95 11.38 4.72
CA VAL A 7 5.21 10.81 4.20
C VAL A 7 4.93 9.46 3.52
N LEU A 8 4.07 8.62 4.12
CA LEU A 8 3.66 7.35 3.50
C LEU A 8 2.88 7.57 2.18
N ALA A 9 1.97 8.54 2.16
CA ALA A 9 1.25 8.94 0.94
C ALA A 9 2.22 9.45 -0.14
N PHE A 10 3.22 10.25 0.24
CA PHE A 10 4.23 10.74 -0.70
C PHE A 10 5.02 9.59 -1.35
N TRP A 11 5.51 8.63 -0.56
CA TRP A 11 6.27 7.49 -1.09
C TRP A 11 5.41 6.56 -1.97
N THR A 12 4.19 6.24 -1.53
CA THR A 12 3.25 5.44 -2.35
C THR A 12 2.88 6.14 -3.66
N GLY A 13 2.83 7.48 -3.65
CA GLY A 13 2.62 8.29 -4.85
C GLY A 13 3.80 8.21 -5.83
N ILE A 14 5.03 8.25 -5.31
CA ILE A 14 6.23 8.03 -6.15
C ILE A 14 6.20 6.64 -6.77
N PHE A 15 5.89 5.60 -5.99
CA PHE A 15 5.78 4.24 -6.51
C PHE A 15 4.69 4.09 -7.56
N THR A 16 3.55 4.76 -7.38
CA THR A 16 2.49 4.82 -8.40
C THR A 16 3.03 5.33 -9.74
N VAL A 17 3.77 6.44 -9.73
CA VAL A 17 4.37 7.02 -10.94
C VAL A 17 5.42 6.07 -11.53
N MET A 18 6.27 5.48 -10.69
CA MET A 18 7.30 4.53 -11.15
C MET A 18 6.69 3.28 -11.80
N PHE A 19 5.65 2.69 -11.21
CA PHE A 19 4.96 1.53 -11.78
C PHE A 19 4.18 1.88 -13.05
N TYR A 20 3.62 3.08 -13.12
CA TYR A 20 2.96 3.56 -14.33
C TYR A 20 3.95 3.72 -15.49
N VAL A 21 5.13 4.32 -15.22
CA VAL A 21 6.21 4.43 -16.22
C VAL A 21 6.78 3.04 -16.59
N GLY A 22 6.78 2.10 -15.64
CA GLY A 22 7.17 0.71 -15.87
C GLY A 22 6.11 -0.16 -16.59
N ASP A 23 5.04 0.44 -17.12
CA ASP A 23 3.93 -0.23 -17.83
C ASP A 23 3.18 -1.29 -16.98
N MET A 24 3.32 -1.22 -15.65
CA MET A 24 2.67 -2.11 -14.69
C MET A 24 1.36 -1.50 -14.20
N ILE A 25 0.40 -1.28 -15.10
CA ILE A 25 -0.84 -0.51 -14.83
C ILE A 25 -1.62 -1.04 -13.62
N ASN A 26 -1.78 -2.36 -13.49
CA ASN A 26 -2.51 -2.96 -12.37
C ASN A 26 -1.87 -2.64 -11.02
N VAL A 27 -0.54 -2.69 -10.95
CA VAL A 27 0.21 -2.39 -9.71
C VAL A 27 0.23 -0.89 -9.45
N ALA A 28 0.36 -0.07 -10.49
CA ALA A 28 0.25 1.38 -10.39
C ALA A 28 -1.10 1.81 -9.78
N LEU A 29 -2.21 1.23 -10.26
CA LEU A 29 -3.54 1.52 -9.71
C LEU A 29 -3.68 1.10 -8.24
N LEU A 30 -3.14 -0.06 -7.86
CA LEU A 30 -3.13 -0.51 -6.47
C LEU A 30 -2.37 0.47 -5.55
N PHE A 31 -1.23 0.98 -5.99
CA PHE A 31 -0.47 1.97 -5.23
C PHE A 31 -1.15 3.33 -5.21
N LEU A 32 -1.85 3.71 -6.28
CA LEU A 32 -2.63 4.96 -6.33
C LEU A 32 -3.73 4.97 -5.29
N VAL A 33 -4.47 3.86 -5.17
CA VAL A 33 -5.52 3.69 -4.15
C VAL A 33 -4.93 3.78 -2.74
N GLN A 34 -3.76 3.17 -2.50
CA GLN A 34 -3.06 3.27 -1.21
C GLN A 34 -2.64 4.72 -0.90
N THR A 35 -2.13 5.45 -1.89
CA THR A 35 -1.79 6.87 -1.75
C THR A 35 -3.00 7.70 -1.37
N ALA A 36 -4.13 7.52 -2.07
CA ALA A 36 -5.36 8.22 -1.76
C ALA A 36 -5.85 7.90 -0.34
N PHE A 37 -5.77 6.63 0.09
CA PHE A 37 -6.12 6.21 1.45
C PHE A 37 -5.25 6.90 2.51
N PHE A 38 -3.92 6.82 2.39
CA PHE A 38 -3.02 7.44 3.36
C PHE A 38 -3.14 8.96 3.40
N LEU A 39 -3.35 9.58 2.25
CA LEU A 39 -3.56 11.02 2.14
C LEU A 39 -4.87 11.43 2.81
N ALA A 40 -5.98 10.75 2.51
CA ALA A 40 -7.28 11.03 3.12
C ALA A 40 -7.24 10.87 4.65
N VAL A 41 -6.69 9.76 5.14
CA VAL A 41 -6.57 9.47 6.57
C VAL A 41 -5.69 10.50 7.28
N SER A 42 -4.66 11.04 6.60
CA SER A 42 -3.79 12.07 7.17
C SER A 42 -4.50 13.41 7.49
N TYR A 43 -5.65 13.67 6.87
CA TYR A 43 -6.43 14.90 7.10
C TYR A 43 -7.51 14.73 8.18
N LEU A 44 -7.83 13.51 8.61
CA LEU A 44 -8.87 13.22 9.59
C LEU A 44 -8.48 13.58 11.03
N LYS A 45 -7.23 14.04 11.29
CA LYS A 45 -6.71 14.47 12.60
C LYS A 45 -7.08 13.49 13.73
N LEU A 46 -6.88 12.20 13.50
CA LEU A 46 -7.21 11.15 14.47
C LEU A 46 -6.27 11.17 15.68
N SER A 47 -6.67 10.49 16.77
CA SER A 47 -5.79 10.27 17.91
C SER A 47 -4.60 9.39 17.51
N GLU A 48 -3.44 9.57 18.16
CA GLU A 48 -2.22 8.83 17.80
C GLU A 48 -2.38 7.32 17.93
N ARG A 49 -3.16 6.86 18.91
CA ARG A 49 -3.48 5.43 19.10
C ARG A 49 -4.29 4.88 17.92
N MET A 50 -5.25 5.65 17.41
CA MET A 50 -6.05 5.23 16.27
C MET A 50 -5.21 5.11 14.99
N TYR A 51 -4.27 6.04 14.77
CA TYR A 51 -3.32 5.94 13.66
C TYR A 51 -2.44 4.69 13.74
N MET A 52 -1.98 4.32 14.94
CA MET A 52 -1.20 3.10 15.15
C MET A 52 -2.02 1.84 14.86
N TYR A 53 -3.29 1.79 15.27
CA TYR A 53 -4.17 0.66 14.96
C TYR A 53 -4.48 0.55 13.47
N LEU A 54 -4.76 1.66 12.80
CA LEU A 54 -4.95 1.70 11.34
C LEU A 54 -3.71 1.22 10.60
N PHE A 55 -2.53 1.69 11.02
CA PHE A 55 -1.26 1.26 10.42
C PHE A 55 -1.00 -0.23 10.63
N GLY A 56 -1.21 -0.74 11.85
CA GLY A 56 -1.08 -2.16 12.15
C GLY A 56 -2.04 -3.03 11.33
N ALA A 57 -3.32 -2.66 11.28
CA ALA A 57 -4.32 -3.36 10.47
C ALA A 57 -3.96 -3.34 8.97
N TYR A 58 -3.50 -2.19 8.47
CA TYR A 58 -3.01 -2.07 7.10
C TYR A 58 -1.85 -3.03 6.82
N CYS A 59 -0.84 -3.06 7.70
CA CYS A 59 0.31 -3.96 7.55
C CYS A 59 -0.11 -5.43 7.57
N THR A 60 -1.05 -5.82 8.44
CA THR A 60 -1.56 -7.19 8.48
C THR A 60 -2.28 -7.57 7.19
N ILE A 61 -3.20 -6.72 6.71
CA ILE A 61 -3.93 -6.97 5.46
C ILE A 61 -2.96 -7.05 4.28
N PHE A 62 -2.03 -6.11 4.19
CA PHE A 62 -1.02 -6.08 3.14
C PHE A 62 -0.13 -7.33 3.20
N PHE A 63 0.32 -7.73 4.38
CA PHE A 63 1.14 -8.93 4.56
C PHE A 63 0.39 -10.19 4.12
N VAL A 64 -0.85 -10.38 4.59
CA VAL A 64 -1.66 -11.55 4.20
C VAL A 64 -1.94 -11.54 2.69
N GLY A 65 -2.31 -10.39 2.12
CA GLY A 65 -2.55 -10.25 0.69
C GLY A 65 -1.30 -10.51 -0.14
N PHE A 66 -0.15 -10.02 0.31
CA PHE A 66 1.13 -10.24 -0.35
C PHE A 66 1.57 -11.70 -0.26
N THR A 67 1.47 -12.34 0.91
CA THR A 67 1.75 -13.77 1.09
C THR A 67 0.86 -14.62 0.19
N TRP A 68 -0.44 -14.31 0.11
CA TRP A 68 -1.34 -15.03 -0.78
C TRP A 68 -0.96 -14.83 -2.26
N TYR A 69 -0.65 -13.58 -2.66
CA TYR A 69 -0.20 -13.29 -4.02
C TYR A 69 1.11 -14.01 -4.35
N SER A 70 2.09 -14.01 -3.46
CA SER A 70 3.39 -14.65 -3.71
C SER A 70 3.32 -16.17 -3.74
N GLU A 71 2.52 -16.78 -2.86
CA GLU A 71 2.43 -18.24 -2.73
C GLU A 71 1.52 -18.89 -3.78
N PHE A 72 0.49 -18.19 -4.27
CA PHE A 72 -0.52 -18.79 -5.14
C PHE A 72 -0.56 -18.21 -6.55
N ILE A 73 -0.24 -16.92 -6.73
CA ILE A 73 -0.28 -16.27 -8.05
C ILE A 73 1.12 -16.17 -8.65
N LEU A 74 2.11 -15.84 -7.83
CA LEU A 74 3.52 -15.73 -8.20
C LEU A 74 4.24 -17.07 -8.10
N VAL A 75 3.51 -18.20 -8.16
CA VAL A 75 4.11 -19.53 -8.30
C VAL A 75 4.90 -19.53 -9.61
N PRO A 76 6.25 -19.56 -9.58
CA PRO A 76 6.97 -19.99 -10.76
C PRO A 76 6.56 -21.44 -10.93
N GLY A 77 5.91 -21.78 -12.04
CA GLY A 77 5.56 -23.16 -12.32
C GLY A 77 6.81 -24.03 -12.23
N PHE A 78 7.03 -24.68 -11.08
CA PHE A 78 7.88 -25.86 -10.97
C PHE A 78 7.08 -27.05 -11.51
N GLY A 79 6.56 -26.89 -12.73
CA GLY A 79 5.75 -27.86 -13.44
C GLY A 79 6.33 -28.04 -14.82
N HIS A 80 7.26 -29.01 -14.92
CA HIS A 80 7.77 -29.71 -16.11
C HIS A 80 8.27 -28.87 -17.30
#